data_AF-A0A093RLV2-F1
#
_entry.id   AF-A0A093RLV2-F1
#
_cell.length_a   1.000
_cell.length_b   1.000
_cell.length_c   1.000
_cell.angle_alpha   90.00
_cell.angle_beta   90.00
_cell.angle_gamma   90.00
#
_symmetry.space_group_name_H-M   'P 1'
#
loop_
_entity.id
_entity.type
_entity.pdbx_description
1 polymer ?
#
loop_
_entity_poly.entity_id
_entity_poly.type
_entity_poly.pdbx_seq_one_letter_code
_entity_poly.pdbx_strand_id
1 'polypeptide(L)'
;MTLTESLIAFTFAATLLTLTPGLDTALILRTATVEGSKKAFHAAFGINVGCLIWGAMVAFGLGTLIAATRPLARFLRRGLVVKWMDRTTGVVFLAFAARLAFSRR
;
A
#
# COMPACT_ATOMS: atom_id res chain seq x y z
N MET A 1 13.05 -1.12 -21.12
CA MET A 1 13.55 -1.31 -19.75
C MET A 1 14.09 -2.71 -19.67
N THR A 2 15.38 -2.83 -19.44
CA THR A 2 16.04 -4.14 -19.32
C THR A 2 15.71 -4.76 -17.97
N LEU A 3 15.63 -6.10 -17.90
CA LEU A 3 15.32 -6.82 -16.64
C LEU A 3 16.24 -6.35 -15.50
N THR A 4 17.50 -6.07 -15.81
CA THR A 4 18.51 -5.59 -14.88
C THR A 4 18.20 -4.20 -14.32
N GLU A 5 17.73 -3.24 -15.15
CA GLU A 5 17.28 -1.93 -14.66
C GLU A 5 16.06 -2.06 -13.74
N SER A 6 15.10 -2.90 -14.09
CA SER A 6 13.93 -3.16 -13.25
C SER A 6 14.32 -3.81 -11.92
N LEU A 7 15.27 -4.76 -11.92
CA LEU A 7 15.78 -5.40 -10.72
C LEU A 7 16.56 -4.44 -9.82
N ILE A 8 17.38 -3.56 -10.41
CA ILE A 8 18.13 -2.55 -9.65
C ILE A 8 17.17 -1.52 -9.04
N ALA A 9 16.23 -0.99 -9.82
CA ALA A 9 15.23 -0.04 -9.33
C ALA A 9 14.33 -0.67 -8.26
N PHE A 10 13.92 -1.92 -8.44
CA PHE A 10 13.14 -2.68 -7.46
C PHE A 10 13.93 -2.92 -6.17
N THR A 11 15.18 -3.36 -6.29
CA THR A 11 16.06 -3.59 -5.12
C THR A 11 16.22 -2.29 -4.36
N PHE A 12 16.55 -1.20 -5.04
CA PHE A 12 16.71 0.11 -4.40
C PHE A 12 15.44 0.59 -3.71
N ALA A 13 14.28 0.46 -4.37
CA ALA A 13 12.99 0.79 -3.78
C ALA A 13 12.66 -0.11 -2.56
N ALA A 14 12.94 -1.41 -2.65
CA ALA A 14 12.72 -2.38 -1.58
C ALA A 14 13.64 -2.12 -0.37
N THR A 15 14.91 -1.77 -0.58
CA THR A 15 15.83 -1.39 0.49
C THR A 15 15.38 -0.10 1.16
N LEU A 16 14.94 0.89 0.38
CA LEU A 16 14.41 2.15 0.92
C LEU A 16 13.14 1.90 1.75
N LEU A 17 12.25 1.03 1.27
CA LEU A 17 11.01 0.65 1.94
C LEU A 17 11.26 -0.20 3.20
N THR A 18 12.35 -0.98 3.21
CA THR A 18 12.79 -1.78 4.38
C THR A 18 13.44 -0.89 5.44
N LEU A 19 14.24 0.09 5.03
CA LEU A 19 14.90 1.04 5.93
C LEU A 19 13.96 2.09 6.50
N THR A 20 12.85 2.36 5.82
CA THR A 20 11.77 3.20 6.36
C THR A 20 10.86 2.28 7.16
N PRO A 21 11.00 2.16 8.50
CA PRO A 21 10.07 1.35 9.28
C PRO A 21 8.66 1.83 8.93
N GLY A 22 7.85 0.94 8.35
CA GLY A 22 6.54 1.30 7.83
C GLY A 22 5.69 1.92 8.93
N LEU A 23 4.67 2.70 8.57
CA LEU A 23 3.75 3.32 9.54
C LEU A 23 3.21 2.29 10.55
N ASP A 24 2.94 1.09 10.08
CA ASP A 24 2.45 -0.04 10.85
C ASP A 24 3.50 -0.63 11.82
N THR A 25 4.74 -0.81 11.34
CA THR A 25 5.88 -1.29 12.16
C THR A 25 6.30 -0.25 13.20
N ALA A 26 6.25 1.03 12.84
CA ALA A 26 6.50 2.16 13.74
C ALA A 26 5.40 2.28 14.81
N LEU A 27 4.13 2.03 14.46
CA LEU A 27 3.01 1.98 15.42
C LEU A 27 3.14 0.79 16.38
N ILE A 28 3.59 -0.37 15.91
CA ILE A 28 3.87 -1.54 16.76
C ILE A 28 5.07 -1.25 17.70
N LEU A 29 6.15 -0.65 17.20
CA LEU A 29 7.30 -0.26 18.04
C LEU A 29 6.92 0.81 19.07
N ARG A 30 6.06 1.78 18.71
CA ARG A 30 5.54 2.80 19.64
C ARG A 30 4.64 2.19 20.71
N THR A 31 3.75 1.28 20.35
CA THR A 31 2.90 0.58 21.33
C THR A 31 3.73 -0.38 22.19
N ALA A 32 4.76 -1.02 21.64
CA ALA A 32 5.69 -1.86 22.42
C ALA A 32 6.52 -1.05 23.43
N THR A 33 6.95 0.15 23.06
CA THR A 33 7.77 1.04 23.91
C THR A 33 6.96 1.82 24.93
N VAL A 34 5.72 2.23 24.61
CA VAL A 34 4.87 3.06 25.50
C VAL A 34 3.94 2.22 26.38
N GLU A 35 3.42 1.09 25.89
CA GLU A 35 2.35 0.31 26.55
C GLU A 35 2.76 -1.11 26.95
N GLY A 36 3.96 -1.58 26.57
CA GLY A 36 4.51 -2.89 26.92
C GLY A 36 4.07 -4.04 26.00
N SER A 37 4.87 -5.13 25.97
CA SER A 37 4.75 -6.23 24.99
C SER A 37 3.37 -6.89 24.88
N LYS A 38 2.55 -6.88 25.93
CA LYS A 38 1.20 -7.49 25.89
C LYS A 38 0.19 -6.68 25.10
N LYS A 39 0.30 -5.35 25.08
CA LYS A 39 -0.58 -4.47 24.29
C LYS A 39 -0.10 -4.36 22.84
N ALA A 40 1.21 -4.42 22.61
CA ALA A 40 1.78 -4.55 21.27
C ALA A 40 1.29 -5.81 20.53
N PHE A 41 1.10 -6.93 21.25
CA PHE A 41 0.55 -8.15 20.66
C PHE A 41 -0.92 -7.98 20.21
N HIS A 42 -1.74 -7.25 20.96
CA HIS A 42 -3.12 -6.95 20.57
C HIS A 42 -3.17 -6.01 19.35
N ALA A 43 -2.28 -5.02 19.28
CA ALA A 43 -2.15 -4.15 18.12
C ALA A 43 -1.72 -4.94 16.88
N ALA A 44 -0.69 -5.79 17.00
CA ALA A 44 -0.22 -6.65 15.92
C ALA A 44 -1.31 -7.62 15.43
N PHE A 45 -2.11 -8.19 16.33
CA PHE A 45 -3.21 -9.08 15.96
C PHE A 45 -4.32 -8.33 15.21
N GLY A 46 -4.68 -7.12 15.65
CA GLY A 46 -5.66 -6.26 14.97
C GLY A 46 -5.23 -5.89 13.56
N ILE A 47 -3.95 -5.56 13.38
CA ILE A 47 -3.36 -5.27 12.07
C ILE A 47 -3.42 -6.49 11.16
N ASN A 48 -2.99 -7.66 11.65
CA ASN A 48 -2.94 -8.88 10.84
C ASN A 48 -4.34 -9.32 10.41
N VAL A 49 -5.30 -9.28 11.34
CA VAL A 49 -6.71 -9.58 11.06
C VAL A 49 -7.31 -8.55 10.08
N GLY A 50 -7.01 -7.26 10.25
CA GLY A 50 -7.43 -6.22 9.32
C GLY A 50 -6.88 -6.45 7.91
N CYS A 51 -5.61 -6.84 7.80
CA CYS A 51 -4.95 -7.13 6.53
C CYS A 51 -5.54 -8.38 5.85
N LEU A 52 -5.85 -9.43 6.64
CA LEU A 52 -6.55 -10.62 6.14
C LEU A 52 -7.97 -10.31 5.67
N ILE A 53 -8.74 -9.54 6.43
CA ILE A 53 -10.10 -9.14 6.08
C ILE A 53 -10.10 -8.28 4.81
N TRP A 54 -9.18 -7.31 4.72
CA TRP A 54 -9.02 -6.48 3.54
C TRP A 54 -8.60 -7.31 2.33
N GLY A 55 -7.60 -8.18 2.47
CA GLY A 55 -7.14 -9.09 1.42
C GLY A 55 -8.24 -10.04 0.94
N ALA A 56 -9.05 -10.58 1.85
CA ALA A 56 -10.20 -11.40 1.53
C ALA A 56 -11.27 -10.62 0.77
N MET A 57 -11.58 -9.39 1.20
CA MET A 57 -12.50 -8.50 0.48
C MET A 57 -11.99 -8.17 -0.93
N VAL A 58 -10.69 -7.87 -1.09
CA VAL A 58 -10.08 -7.59 -2.39
C VAL A 58 -10.08 -8.83 -3.28
N ALA A 59 -9.69 -9.99 -2.75
CA ALA A 59 -9.69 -11.26 -3.49
C ALA A 59 -11.10 -11.65 -3.95
N PHE A 60 -12.11 -11.47 -3.09
CA PHE A 60 -13.51 -11.70 -3.42
C PHE A 60 -14.02 -10.67 -4.44
N GLY A 61 -13.66 -9.39 -4.27
CA GLY A 61 -13.97 -8.32 -5.21
C GLY A 61 -13.35 -8.53 -6.59
N LEU A 62 -12.08 -8.90 -6.68
CA LEU A 62 -11.42 -9.26 -7.94
C LEU A 62 -11.98 -10.56 -8.53
N GLY A 63 -12.24 -11.57 -7.71
CA GLY A 63 -12.82 -12.84 -8.16
C GLY A 63 -14.19 -12.66 -8.79
N THR A 64 -15.04 -11.83 -8.16
CA THR A 64 -16.35 -11.43 -8.71
C THR A 64 -16.19 -10.57 -9.97
N LEU A 65 -15.19 -9.67 -10.02
CA LEU A 65 -14.87 -8.86 -11.21
C LEU A 65 -14.45 -9.74 -12.41
N ILE A 66 -13.58 -10.72 -12.17
CA ILE A 66 -13.07 -11.67 -13.17
C ILE A 66 -14.21 -12.56 -13.66
N ALA A 67 -15.06 -13.07 -12.75
CA ALA A 67 -16.26 -13.82 -13.10
C ALA A 67 -17.26 -12.96 -13.92
N ALA A 68 -17.34 -11.67 -13.63
CA ALA A 68 -18.18 -10.70 -14.34
C ALA A 68 -17.51 -10.09 -15.60
N THR A 69 -16.34 -10.57 -16.05
CA THR A 69 -15.54 -9.90 -17.10
C THR A 69 -16.15 -9.93 -18.51
N ARG A 70 -17.30 -10.58 -18.75
CA ARG A 70 -17.95 -10.51 -20.08
C ARG A 70 -18.60 -9.14 -20.40
N PRO A 71 -19.27 -8.41 -19.48
CA PRO A 71 -19.78 -7.05 -19.76
C PRO A 71 -18.87 -5.93 -19.22
N LEU A 72 -18.03 -6.20 -18.22
CA LEU A 72 -17.41 -5.15 -17.40
C LEU A 72 -16.19 -4.47 -18.05
N ALA A 73 -15.50 -5.14 -18.98
CA ALA A 73 -14.42 -4.53 -19.76
C ALA A 73 -14.85 -3.29 -20.56
N ARG A 74 -16.16 -3.18 -20.88
CA ARG A 74 -16.74 -2.02 -21.57
C ARG A 74 -17.02 -0.85 -20.62
N PHE A 75 -17.28 -1.12 -19.34
CA PHE A 75 -17.58 -0.10 -18.32
C PHE A 75 -16.30 0.44 -17.66
N LEU A 76 -15.31 -0.42 -17.40
CA LEU A 76 -13.99 0.00 -16.88
C LEU A 76 -13.15 0.81 -17.91
N ARG A 77 -13.41 0.65 -19.21
CA ARG A 77 -12.83 1.47 -20.28
C ARG A 77 -13.44 2.86 -20.44
N ARG A 78 -14.43 3.25 -19.62
CA ARG A 78 -14.70 4.69 -19.43
C ARG A 78 -13.47 5.27 -18.75
N GLY A 79 -12.60 5.91 -19.53
CA GLY A 79 -11.32 6.49 -19.09
C GLY A 79 -11.39 7.47 -17.91
N LEU A 80 -12.55 7.68 -17.28
CA LEU A 80 -12.70 8.33 -15.99
C LEU A 80 -12.10 7.53 -14.84
N VAL A 81 -12.32 6.21 -14.74
CA VAL A 81 -11.84 5.44 -13.57
C VAL A 81 -10.31 5.33 -13.57
N VAL A 82 -9.72 5.06 -14.74
CA VAL A 82 -8.26 5.01 -14.90
C VAL A 82 -7.65 6.40 -14.67
N LYS A 83 -8.22 7.47 -15.26
CA LYS A 83 -7.73 8.83 -14.99
C LYS A 83 -7.89 9.25 -13.54
N TRP A 84 -8.95 8.82 -12.86
CA TRP A 84 -9.17 9.16 -11.46
C TRP A 84 -8.17 8.41 -10.58
N MET A 85 -7.94 7.11 -10.85
CA MET A 85 -6.92 6.29 -10.18
C MET A 85 -5.51 6.85 -10.37
N ASP A 86 -5.13 7.21 -11.60
CA ASP A 86 -3.82 7.81 -11.88
C ASP A 86 -3.68 9.18 -11.21
N ARG A 87 -4.75 9.98 -11.17
CA ARG A 87 -4.75 11.31 -10.55
C ARG A 87 -4.66 11.21 -9.02
N THR A 88 -5.38 10.29 -8.38
CA THR A 88 -5.25 10.06 -6.93
C THR A 88 -3.86 9.52 -6.58
N THR A 89 -3.32 8.61 -7.39
CA THR A 89 -1.98 8.06 -7.18
C THR A 89 -0.90 9.14 -7.33
N GLY A 90 -1.00 9.97 -8.37
CA GLY A 90 -0.10 11.10 -8.59
C GLY A 90 -0.16 12.16 -7.49
N VAL A 91 -1.36 12.48 -6.99
CA VAL A 91 -1.54 13.43 -5.88
C VAL A 91 -0.93 12.91 -4.58
N VAL A 92 -1.14 11.62 -4.26
CA VAL A 92 -0.54 11.01 -3.05
C VAL A 92 0.98 11.01 -3.14
N PHE A 93 1.56 10.66 -4.29
CA PHE A 93 3.00 10.71 -4.50
C PHE A 93 3.56 12.14 -4.43
N LEU A 94 2.89 13.12 -5.03
CA LEU A 94 3.29 14.53 -4.96
C LEU A 94 3.21 15.07 -3.53
N ALA A 95 2.16 14.73 -2.77
CA ALA A 95 2.02 15.12 -1.37
C ALA A 95 3.12 14.51 -0.50
N PHE A 96 3.48 13.24 -0.74
CA PHE A 96 4.55 12.57 -0.02
C PHE A 96 5.93 13.14 -0.39
N ALA A 97 6.18 13.39 -1.68
CA ALA A 97 7.40 14.02 -2.17
C ALA A 97 7.55 15.46 -1.63
N ALA A 98 6.46 16.23 -1.61
CA ALA A 98 6.44 17.57 -1.01
C ALA A 98 6.76 17.49 0.48
N ARG A 99 6.13 16.57 1.22
CA ARG A 99 6.43 16.36 2.64
C ARG A 99 7.89 15.96 2.87
N LEU A 100 8.48 15.11 2.02
CA LEU A 100 9.89 14.71 2.11
C LEU A 100 10.85 15.86 1.80
N ALA A 101 10.54 16.68 0.80
CA ALA A 101 11.32 17.86 0.44
C ALA A 101 11.33 18.91 1.57
N PHE A 102 10.20 19.09 2.25
CA PHE A 102 10.08 20.02 3.38
C PHE A 102 10.54 19.44 4.72
N SER A 103 10.66 18.10 4.85
CA SER A 103 11.10 17.41 6.07
C SER A 103 12.62 17.18 6.15
N ARG A 104 13.43 17.98 5.44
CA ARG A 104 14.89 18.08 5.63
C ARG A 104 15.27 19.29 6.51
N ARG A 105 14.64 19.45 7.67
CA ARG A 105 15.12 20.32 8.74
C ARG A 105 14.87 19.68 10.09
#